data_AF-A0A941Y9W0-F1
#
_entry.id   AF-A0A941Y9W0-F1
#
_cell.length_a   1.000
_cell.length_b   1.000
_cell.length_c   1.000
_cell.angle_alpha   90.00
_cell.angle_beta   90.00
_cell.angle_gamma   90.00
#
_symmetry.space_group_name_H-M   'P 1'
#
loop_
_entity.id
_entity.type
_entity.pdbx_description
1 polymer ?
#
loop_
_entity_poly.entity_id
_entity_poly.type
_entity_poly.pdbx_seq_one_letter_code
_entity_poly.pdbx_strand_id
1 'polypeptide(L)'
;MITRREILKTTGTAALATNPLMRALASTPFESGAMRCINVVNFIREIEPRFKMDMMLPVTSQMELILKHGLPATWLLQFDALVSGPFVPYLKEHMAKNHEVGFWFEMNEKHVKAAGVEWRGRPGYEWDHLPPVAFTIGYTKDERIKLADTAMNRFKEIWGHYPKSIASWNLDSFTLQHLTEKYGVDAYAVCRDQIATDGFTIWGAPIAGYYPSKINCWSPALEKKNQIATPIFRMLGQDPVYYYERSYPLPDGRRIGEPDTMEPAWTSGRSKHFVDGFLHMIADEQTGRFAYCQMGQENTFPWDQQKDGYPMQMEALAALAKTGKVHVETMGETGRRFKKAFSQTPVQTQVQLEDPFENTNPSEGSIWYQSRFYRANLHLKGDLPYLRDITVYSDEFPQPFLDKATRLNDVEQKMPPVLDGYHWRRDQHPAEEPWAGALFRIGETLIRATGAPKIVEHVSGMTVELPVQGGKTLRIKFEEKRMTVELDGEELNIAFRWDLAKSSLVGIHAREARCEWQGQSYAMKVRQGAIVGKLSEWEVRSEKNRIELFLAQS
;
A
#
# COMPACT_ATOMS: atom_id res chain seq x y z
N MET A 1 -0.04 61.29 -5.35
CA MET A 1 -0.92 60.17 -4.97
C MET A 1 -0.87 59.15 -6.10
N ILE A 2 0.00 58.15 -5.94
CA ILE A 2 0.20 57.05 -6.89
C ILE A 2 -0.35 55.82 -6.18
N THR A 3 -1.26 55.10 -6.83
CA THR A 3 -1.99 54.01 -6.17
C THR A 3 -1.10 52.79 -5.99
N ARG A 4 -1.33 52.02 -4.92
CA ARG A 4 -0.61 50.77 -4.54
C ARG A 4 -0.57 49.70 -5.64
N ARG A 5 -1.26 49.89 -6.77
CA ARG A 5 -1.31 48.96 -7.90
C ARG A 5 -0.25 49.21 -8.99
N GLU A 6 0.47 50.34 -8.94
CA GLU A 6 1.49 50.70 -9.94
C GLU A 6 2.94 50.46 -9.49
N ILE A 7 3.18 50.16 -8.20
CA ILE A 7 4.52 49.86 -7.66
C ILE A 7 4.97 48.42 -7.96
N LEU A 8 4.08 47.54 -8.43
CA LEU A 8 4.35 46.11 -8.63
C LEU A 8 4.67 45.70 -10.08
N LYS A 9 4.96 46.64 -10.99
CA LYS A 9 5.21 46.31 -12.41
C LYS A 9 6.54 46.77 -13.02
N THR A 10 7.46 47.35 -12.26
CA THR A 10 8.71 47.87 -12.85
C THR A 10 9.86 47.79 -11.87
N THR A 11 10.53 46.63 -11.86
CA THR A 11 11.95 46.37 -11.57
C THR A 11 12.08 44.85 -11.48
N GLY A 12 12.88 44.13 -12.23
CA GLY A 12 13.88 44.44 -13.24
C GLY A 12 14.54 43.11 -13.53
N THR A 13 14.33 42.59 -14.73
CA THR A 13 15.14 41.51 -15.29
C THR A 13 16.58 41.99 -15.44
N ALA A 14 17.52 41.15 -15.00
CA ALA A 14 18.89 40.95 -15.50
C ALA A 14 20.02 41.16 -14.47
N ALA A 15 20.48 40.04 -13.91
CA ALA A 15 21.91 39.75 -13.74
C ALA A 15 22.11 38.22 -13.85
N LEU A 16 22.72 37.80 -14.94
CA LEU A 16 23.11 36.42 -15.26
C LEU A 16 24.60 36.24 -14.91
N ALA A 17 24.92 35.22 -14.09
CA ALA A 17 26.17 34.44 -14.03
C ALA A 17 26.19 33.69 -12.69
N THR A 18 26.52 32.41 -12.50
CA THR A 18 26.97 31.29 -13.35
C THR A 18 26.96 30.07 -12.40
N ASN A 19 26.14 29.04 -12.65
CA ASN A 19 26.43 27.69 -12.14
C ASN A 19 25.70 26.63 -13.01
N PRO A 20 26.37 25.65 -13.66
CA PRO A 20 25.75 24.82 -14.69
C PRO A 20 25.00 23.56 -14.19
N LEU A 21 24.70 23.43 -12.90
CA LEU A 21 24.23 22.15 -12.30
C LEU A 21 22.79 22.15 -11.76
N MET A 22 21.91 23.06 -12.19
CA MET A 22 20.49 23.06 -11.79
C MET A 22 19.55 23.45 -12.93
N ARG A 23 19.50 22.65 -14.01
CA ARG A 23 18.40 22.71 -14.99
C ARG A 23 18.04 21.32 -15.53
N ALA A 24 17.26 20.58 -14.74
CA ALA A 24 16.34 19.56 -15.23
C ALA A 24 15.29 19.17 -14.17
N LEU A 25 14.56 20.14 -13.62
CA LEU A 25 13.29 19.89 -12.93
C LEU A 25 12.31 20.99 -13.34
N ALA A 26 11.92 20.96 -14.61
CA ALA A 26 10.72 21.66 -15.04
C ALA A 26 9.53 20.71 -14.79
N SER A 27 9.17 20.51 -13.52
CA SER A 27 7.81 20.11 -13.19
C SER A 27 6.94 21.31 -13.55
N THR A 28 6.06 21.12 -14.53
CA THR A 28 4.99 22.09 -14.77
C THR A 28 4.13 22.06 -13.51
N PRO A 29 3.89 23.20 -12.83
CA PRO A 29 3.01 23.19 -11.69
C PRO A 29 1.59 22.97 -12.19
N PHE A 30 1.07 21.76 -12.01
CA PHE A 30 -0.34 21.63 -11.77
C PHE A 30 -0.56 21.98 -10.29
N GLU A 31 -1.49 22.88 -10.00
CA GLU A 31 -2.09 22.99 -8.67
C GLU A 31 -2.70 21.61 -8.34
N SER A 32 -1.92 20.68 -7.78
CA SER A 32 -2.42 19.31 -7.64
C SER A 32 -3.45 19.25 -6.53
N GLY A 33 -4.73 19.26 -6.90
CA GLY A 33 -5.86 18.83 -6.07
C GLY A 33 -5.85 17.32 -5.79
N ALA A 34 -4.67 16.74 -5.56
CA ALA A 34 -4.46 15.40 -5.04
C ALA A 34 -4.58 15.45 -3.52
N MET A 35 -5.25 14.46 -2.94
CA MET A 35 -5.38 14.35 -1.49
C MET A 35 -4.14 13.64 -0.94
N ARG A 36 -3.35 14.29 -0.09
CA ARG A 36 -2.15 13.69 0.51
C ARG A 36 -2.35 13.61 2.02
N CYS A 37 -2.50 12.41 2.56
CA CYS A 37 -2.82 12.21 3.97
C CYS A 37 -1.74 11.38 4.66
N ILE A 38 -1.38 11.80 5.88
CA ILE A 38 -0.50 11.05 6.77
C ILE A 38 -1.21 10.87 8.11
N ASN A 39 -1.31 9.63 8.61
CA ASN A 39 -1.87 9.35 9.93
C ASN A 39 -0.78 8.85 10.87
N VAL A 40 -0.77 9.35 12.10
CA VAL A 40 -0.09 8.70 13.22
C VAL A 40 -1.08 7.76 13.89
N VAL A 41 -0.84 6.46 13.80
CA VAL A 41 -1.70 5.40 14.35
C VAL A 41 -0.87 4.53 15.28
N ASN A 42 -1.25 4.52 16.55
CA ASN A 42 -0.67 3.65 17.58
C ASN A 42 -1.75 2.66 18.03
N PHE A 43 -1.40 1.39 18.13
CA PHE A 43 -2.33 0.32 18.49
C PHE A 43 -1.88 -0.32 19.81
N ILE A 44 -2.85 -0.55 20.68
CA ILE A 44 -2.62 -0.83 22.10
C ILE A 44 -3.27 -2.16 22.45
N ARG A 45 -2.46 -3.10 22.92
CA ARG A 45 -2.87 -4.34 23.58
C ARG A 45 -2.58 -4.24 25.07
N GLU A 46 -3.29 -4.99 25.89
CA GLU A 46 -3.03 -5.03 27.33
C GLU A 46 -1.97 -6.07 27.70
N ILE A 47 -1.80 -7.10 26.86
CA ILE A 47 -0.87 -8.20 27.12
C ILE A 47 0.04 -8.52 25.92
N GLU A 48 1.30 -8.87 26.23
CA GLU A 48 2.23 -9.54 25.33
C GLU A 48 2.61 -10.90 25.94
N PRO A 49 1.99 -12.01 25.48
CA PRO A 49 2.17 -13.31 26.11
C PRO A 49 3.51 -13.99 25.77
N ARG A 50 4.27 -13.50 24.79
CA ARG A 50 5.53 -14.12 24.35
C ARG A 50 6.69 -13.79 25.29
N PHE A 51 6.68 -12.63 25.93
CA PHE A 51 7.72 -12.18 26.85
C PHE A 51 7.21 -11.07 27.78
N LYS A 52 7.88 -10.89 28.93
CA LYS A 52 7.53 -9.84 29.89
C LYS A 52 8.00 -8.48 29.38
N MET A 53 7.11 -7.49 29.38
CA MET A 53 7.44 -6.10 29.09
C MET A 53 6.51 -5.13 29.81
N ASP A 54 6.91 -3.85 29.87
CA ASP A 54 6.03 -2.77 30.29
C ASP A 54 5.18 -2.33 29.10
N MET A 55 3.88 -2.68 29.14
CA MET A 55 2.93 -2.37 28.07
C MET A 55 2.53 -0.88 28.04
N MET A 56 2.80 -0.13 29.10
CA MET A 56 2.47 1.30 29.19
C MET A 56 3.61 2.20 28.72
N LEU A 57 4.86 1.82 28.96
CA LEU A 57 6.02 2.67 28.61
C LEU A 57 6.03 3.11 27.13
N PRO A 58 5.76 2.24 26.13
CA PRO A 58 5.61 2.71 24.75
C PRO A 58 4.47 3.71 24.60
N VAL A 59 3.29 3.44 25.16
CA VAL A 59 2.11 4.31 25.03
C VAL A 59 2.38 5.71 25.60
N THR A 60 2.97 5.80 26.79
CA THR A 60 3.25 7.08 27.43
C THR A 60 4.34 7.87 26.69
N SER A 61 5.38 7.19 26.21
CA SER A 61 6.49 7.80 25.48
C SER A 61 6.04 8.32 24.10
N GLN A 62 5.23 7.52 23.39
CA GLN A 62 4.59 7.93 22.14
C GLN A 62 3.69 9.14 22.34
N MET A 63 2.84 9.14 23.38
CA MET A 63 1.94 10.25 23.72
C MET A 63 2.73 11.53 23.98
N GLU A 64 3.78 11.47 24.80
CA GLU A 64 4.62 12.62 25.12
C GLU A 64 5.20 13.28 23.85
N LEU A 65 5.77 12.47 22.94
CA LEU A 65 6.37 12.96 21.70
C LEU A 65 5.32 13.55 20.75
N ILE A 66 4.18 12.88 20.59
CA ILE A 66 3.07 13.38 19.77
C ILE A 66 2.57 14.72 20.29
N LEU A 67 2.35 14.84 21.61
CA LEU A 67 1.89 16.07 22.25
C LEU A 67 2.93 17.19 22.13
N LYS A 68 4.22 16.89 22.34
CA LYS A 68 5.33 17.83 22.16
C LYS A 68 5.32 18.47 20.78
N HIS A 69 4.97 17.71 19.75
CA HIS A 69 4.93 18.18 18.37
C HIS A 69 3.54 18.68 17.93
N GLY A 70 2.51 18.57 18.77
CA GLY A 70 1.13 18.99 18.46
C GLY A 70 0.47 18.18 17.35
N LEU A 71 0.92 16.94 17.12
CA LEU A 71 0.45 16.09 16.02
C LEU A 71 -0.91 15.45 16.35
N PRO A 72 -1.84 15.38 15.37
CA PRO A 72 -3.02 14.51 15.47
C PRO A 72 -2.59 13.03 15.52
N ALA A 73 -3.34 12.22 16.26
CA ALA A 73 -3.04 10.80 16.41
C ALA A 73 -4.31 9.96 16.59
N THR A 74 -4.24 8.70 16.18
CA THR A 74 -5.29 7.70 16.38
C THR A 74 -4.77 6.60 17.29
N TRP A 75 -5.47 6.35 18.39
CA TRP A 75 -5.15 5.32 19.37
C TRP A 75 -6.14 4.17 19.23
N LEU A 76 -5.69 3.02 18.71
CA LEU A 76 -6.54 1.85 18.47
C LEU A 76 -6.42 0.87 19.62
N LEU A 77 -7.48 0.74 20.43
CA LEU A 77 -7.49 -0.20 21.56
C LEU A 77 -7.94 -1.58 21.08
N GLN A 78 -7.17 -2.63 21.37
CA GLN A 78 -7.68 -3.99 21.34
C GLN A 78 -8.67 -4.18 22.50
N PHE A 79 -9.55 -5.17 22.41
CA PHE A 79 -10.61 -5.38 23.39
C PHE A 79 -10.11 -5.49 24.84
N ASP A 80 -8.96 -6.11 25.07
CA ASP A 80 -8.35 -6.22 26.41
C ASP A 80 -7.93 -4.85 26.95
N ALA A 81 -7.23 -4.04 26.16
CA ALA A 81 -6.84 -2.67 26.51
C ALA A 81 -8.05 -1.74 26.66
N LEU A 82 -9.14 -2.03 25.95
CA LEU A 82 -10.41 -1.31 26.11
C LEU A 82 -11.06 -1.60 27.48
N VAL A 83 -11.01 -2.83 27.98
CA VAL A 83 -11.75 -3.24 29.18
C VAL A 83 -10.89 -3.43 30.44
N SER A 84 -9.57 -3.39 30.30
CA SER A 84 -8.62 -3.67 31.38
C SER A 84 -7.32 -2.87 31.24
N GLY A 85 -6.53 -2.89 32.31
CA GLY A 85 -5.30 -2.11 32.40
C GLY A 85 -5.54 -0.60 32.55
N PRO A 86 -4.46 0.19 32.55
CA PRO A 86 -4.53 1.64 32.78
C PRO A 86 -4.79 2.46 31.50
N PHE A 87 -4.96 1.83 30.33
CA PHE A 87 -4.98 2.49 29.02
C PHE A 87 -6.15 3.46 28.84
N VAL A 88 -7.40 3.04 29.09
CA VAL A 88 -8.56 3.92 28.92
C VAL A 88 -8.52 5.12 29.88
N PRO A 89 -8.25 4.96 31.20
CA PRO A 89 -8.05 6.10 32.08
C PRO A 89 -6.95 7.05 31.60
N TYR A 90 -5.79 6.50 31.22
CA TYR A 90 -4.67 7.28 30.73
C TYR A 90 -5.02 8.09 29.47
N LEU A 91 -5.65 7.46 28.48
CA LEU A 91 -6.06 8.15 27.25
C LEU A 91 -7.07 9.26 27.55
N LYS A 92 -8.08 9.01 28.39
CA LYS A 92 -9.07 10.03 28.78
C LYS A 92 -8.44 11.24 29.45
N GLU A 93 -7.37 11.05 30.22
CA GLU A 93 -6.67 12.12 30.92
C GLU A 93 -5.70 12.89 30.03
N HIS A 94 -4.98 12.21 29.12
CA HIS A 94 -3.82 12.79 28.46
C HIS A 94 -3.98 13.09 26.96
N MET A 95 -4.96 12.52 26.27
CA MET A 95 -5.14 12.78 24.84
C MET A 95 -5.47 14.25 24.55
N ALA A 96 -4.90 14.77 23.47
CA ALA A 96 -5.29 16.08 22.96
C ALA A 96 -6.63 16.02 22.21
N LYS A 97 -7.28 17.17 22.03
CA LYS A 97 -8.58 17.27 21.32
C LYS A 97 -8.51 16.86 19.85
N ASN A 98 -7.33 16.91 19.25
CA ASN A 98 -7.07 16.47 17.87
C ASN A 98 -6.63 14.99 17.80
N HIS A 99 -6.79 14.24 18.89
CA HIS A 99 -6.60 12.79 18.89
C HIS A 99 -7.95 12.09 18.74
N GLU A 100 -7.88 10.84 18.30
CA GLU A 100 -9.02 9.94 18.13
C GLU A 100 -8.75 8.61 18.84
N VAL A 101 -9.78 8.01 19.42
CA VAL A 101 -9.74 6.59 19.85
C VAL A 101 -10.55 5.76 18.87
N GLY A 102 -9.93 4.70 18.37
CA GLY A 102 -10.56 3.68 17.54
C GLY A 102 -10.38 2.29 18.13
N PHE A 103 -10.65 1.26 17.32
CA PHE A 103 -10.60 -0.12 17.75
C PHE A 103 -9.59 -0.94 16.94
N TRP A 104 -8.76 -1.73 17.62
CA TRP A 104 -7.90 -2.75 17.02
C TRP A 104 -8.63 -4.10 17.04
N PHE A 105 -9.22 -4.50 15.90
CA PHE A 105 -10.12 -5.64 15.74
C PHE A 105 -9.36 -6.95 15.51
N GLU A 106 -8.50 -7.28 16.47
CA GLU A 106 -7.91 -8.61 16.62
C GLU A 106 -8.46 -9.29 17.86
N MET A 107 -8.85 -10.54 17.69
CA MET A 107 -9.50 -11.30 18.74
C MET A 107 -8.46 -11.74 19.78
N ASN A 108 -8.81 -11.49 21.03
CA ASN A 108 -8.12 -12.02 22.21
C ASN A 108 -9.14 -12.75 23.09
N GLU A 109 -8.65 -13.43 24.12
CA GLU A 109 -9.47 -14.29 24.97
C GLU A 109 -10.60 -13.50 25.66
N LYS A 110 -10.32 -12.28 26.14
CA LYS A 110 -11.30 -11.40 26.78
C LYS A 110 -12.43 -11.04 25.81
N HIS A 111 -12.12 -10.73 24.55
CA HIS A 111 -13.10 -10.39 23.51
C HIS A 111 -14.02 -11.54 23.20
N VAL A 112 -13.46 -12.72 22.88
CA VAL A 112 -14.27 -13.86 22.46
C VAL A 112 -15.16 -14.34 23.60
N LYS A 113 -14.66 -14.38 24.85
CA LYS A 113 -15.45 -14.74 26.02
C LYS A 113 -16.59 -13.76 26.25
N ALA A 114 -16.34 -12.45 26.13
CA ALA A 114 -17.38 -11.43 26.24
C ALA A 114 -18.45 -11.56 25.14
N ALA A 115 -18.08 -12.04 23.95
CA ALA A 115 -18.99 -12.27 22.85
C ALA A 115 -19.75 -13.62 22.92
N GLY A 116 -19.47 -14.45 23.93
CA GLY A 116 -20.00 -15.81 24.03
C GLY A 116 -19.49 -16.72 22.91
N VAL A 117 -18.24 -16.51 22.48
CA VAL A 117 -17.54 -17.28 21.45
C VAL A 117 -16.39 -18.05 22.11
N GLU A 118 -16.11 -19.25 21.59
CA GLU A 118 -15.04 -20.11 22.08
C GLU A 118 -13.65 -19.50 21.79
N TRP A 119 -12.78 -19.48 22.80
CA TRP A 119 -11.37 -19.14 22.64
C TRP A 119 -10.58 -20.30 22.06
N ARG A 120 -9.73 -19.99 21.07
CA ARG A 120 -8.99 -20.97 20.27
C ARG A 120 -7.48 -20.79 20.31
N GLY A 121 -7.00 -19.89 21.16
CA GLY A 121 -5.57 -19.65 21.34
C GLY A 121 -4.87 -20.80 22.05
N ARG A 122 -3.55 -20.86 21.91
CA ARG A 122 -2.71 -21.83 22.62
C ARG A 122 -2.90 -21.72 24.15
N PRO A 123 -2.79 -22.82 24.90
CA PRO A 123 -2.87 -22.77 26.36
C PRO A 123 -1.87 -21.75 26.95
N GLY A 124 -2.36 -20.87 27.84
CA GLY A 124 -1.55 -19.81 28.45
C GLY A 124 -1.38 -18.54 27.61
N TYR A 125 -1.97 -18.48 26.41
CA TYR A 125 -2.00 -17.28 25.57
C TYR A 125 -3.38 -16.62 25.66
N GLU A 126 -3.42 -15.38 26.16
CA GLU A 126 -4.63 -14.56 26.16
C GLU A 126 -4.80 -13.77 24.85
N TRP A 127 -3.74 -13.68 24.05
CA TRP A 127 -3.74 -13.26 22.65
C TRP A 127 -2.85 -14.22 21.85
N ASP A 128 -3.27 -14.63 20.66
CA ASP A 128 -2.50 -15.55 19.82
C ASP A 128 -2.57 -15.08 18.37
N HIS A 129 -1.42 -14.79 17.76
CA HIS A 129 -1.30 -14.19 16.42
C HIS A 129 -1.78 -15.10 15.29
N LEU A 130 -1.97 -16.40 15.55
CA LEU A 130 -2.33 -17.36 14.51
C LEU A 130 -3.68 -17.01 13.85
N PRO A 131 -3.80 -17.17 12.51
CA PRO A 131 -4.99 -16.77 11.77
C PRO A 131 -6.35 -17.30 12.26
N PRO A 132 -6.50 -18.56 12.70
CA PRO A 132 -7.79 -19.07 13.15
C PRO A 132 -8.21 -18.51 14.52
N VAL A 133 -7.33 -17.74 15.18
CA VAL A 133 -7.53 -17.16 16.51
C VAL A 133 -7.63 -15.65 16.44
N ALA A 134 -6.62 -14.96 15.90
CA ALA A 134 -6.51 -13.51 15.91
C ALA A 134 -7.50 -12.80 14.97
N PHE A 135 -7.89 -13.44 13.87
CA PHE A 135 -8.56 -12.76 12.76
C PHE A 135 -9.98 -13.26 12.51
N THR A 136 -10.81 -12.40 11.93
CA THR A 136 -12.23 -12.68 11.69
C THR A 136 -12.45 -13.89 10.77
N ILE A 137 -11.52 -14.14 9.87
CA ILE A 137 -11.49 -15.33 9.00
C ILE A 137 -11.45 -16.65 9.78
N GLY A 138 -11.01 -16.65 11.05
CA GLY A 138 -11.05 -17.80 11.96
C GLY A 138 -12.43 -18.10 12.55
N TYR A 139 -13.41 -17.24 12.33
CA TYR A 139 -14.74 -17.32 12.94
C TYR A 139 -15.83 -17.50 11.86
N THR A 140 -16.92 -18.17 12.24
CA THR A 140 -18.15 -18.26 11.41
C THR A 140 -18.82 -16.89 11.29
N LYS A 141 -19.70 -16.71 10.30
CA LYS A 141 -20.42 -15.43 10.12
C LYS A 141 -21.19 -14.98 11.37
N ASP A 142 -21.85 -15.91 12.05
CA ASP A 142 -22.58 -15.61 13.29
C ASP A 142 -21.63 -15.18 14.42
N GLU A 143 -20.49 -15.86 14.56
CA GLU A 143 -19.45 -15.47 15.52
C GLU A 143 -18.84 -14.10 15.17
N ARG A 144 -18.59 -13.80 13.88
CA ARG A 144 -18.11 -12.49 13.42
C ARG A 144 -19.05 -11.37 13.83
N ILE A 145 -20.37 -11.56 13.63
CA ILE A 145 -21.39 -10.59 14.09
C ILE A 145 -21.33 -10.42 15.61
N LYS A 146 -21.29 -11.52 16.38
CA LYS A 146 -21.23 -11.45 17.85
C LYS A 146 -19.99 -10.69 18.33
N LEU A 147 -18.82 -10.97 17.74
CA LEU A 147 -17.56 -10.31 18.06
C LEU A 147 -17.63 -8.82 17.73
N ALA A 148 -18.11 -8.46 16.53
CA ALA A 148 -18.26 -7.08 16.10
C ALA A 148 -19.23 -6.32 17.02
N ASP A 149 -20.43 -6.85 17.24
CA ASP A 149 -21.45 -6.23 18.08
C ASP A 149 -20.96 -6.03 19.53
N THR A 150 -20.27 -7.02 20.08
CA THR A 150 -19.71 -6.96 21.44
C THR A 150 -18.66 -5.86 21.55
N ALA A 151 -17.73 -5.77 20.59
CA ALA A 151 -16.72 -4.72 20.57
C ALA A 151 -17.36 -3.33 20.49
N MET A 152 -18.32 -3.15 19.57
CA MET A 152 -18.99 -1.87 19.36
C MET A 152 -19.81 -1.42 20.58
N ASN A 153 -20.56 -2.34 21.20
CA ASN A 153 -21.35 -2.05 22.39
C ASN A 153 -20.45 -1.68 23.57
N ARG A 154 -19.40 -2.47 23.83
CA ARG A 154 -18.46 -2.19 24.92
C ARG A 154 -17.71 -0.88 24.71
N PHE A 155 -17.31 -0.58 23.48
CA PHE A 155 -16.68 0.69 23.17
C PHE A 155 -17.63 1.86 23.46
N LYS A 156 -18.90 1.78 23.04
CA LYS A 156 -19.91 2.82 23.30
C LYS A 156 -20.21 2.99 24.78
N GLU A 157 -20.26 1.90 25.56
CA GLU A 157 -20.44 1.98 27.02
C GLU A 157 -19.32 2.80 27.69
N ILE A 158 -18.08 2.67 27.20
CA ILE A 158 -16.89 3.30 27.80
C ILE A 158 -16.66 4.73 27.31
N TRP A 159 -16.87 4.97 26.01
CA TRP A 159 -16.56 6.24 25.34
C TRP A 159 -17.80 7.09 25.02
N GLY A 160 -19.01 6.55 25.18
CA GLY A 160 -20.27 7.24 24.89
C GLY A 160 -20.63 7.30 23.39
N HIS A 161 -19.74 6.83 22.50
CA HIS A 161 -19.96 6.78 21.05
C HIS A 161 -19.31 5.52 20.47
N TYR A 162 -19.69 5.13 19.25
CA TYR A 162 -19.01 4.04 18.51
C TYR A 162 -17.64 4.51 17.97
N PRO A 163 -16.66 3.62 17.81
CA PRO A 163 -15.38 3.97 17.19
C PRO A 163 -15.61 4.40 15.73
N LYS A 164 -14.91 5.45 15.29
CA LYS A 164 -14.96 5.91 13.90
C LYS A 164 -13.91 5.23 13.02
N SER A 165 -12.89 4.67 13.65
CA SER A 165 -11.77 4.01 13.01
C SER A 165 -11.57 2.61 13.56
N ILE A 166 -11.45 1.63 12.68
CA ILE A 166 -11.22 0.22 13.04
C ILE A 166 -10.07 -0.32 12.20
N ALA A 167 -9.08 -0.96 12.81
CA ALA A 167 -8.00 -1.61 12.06
C ALA A 167 -7.72 -3.01 12.59
N SER A 168 -7.09 -3.84 11.78
CA SER A 168 -6.59 -5.17 12.15
C SER A 168 -5.60 -5.60 11.09
N TRP A 169 -4.65 -6.49 11.39
CA TRP A 169 -3.76 -6.99 10.33
C TRP A 169 -4.55 -7.67 9.19
N ASN A 170 -5.65 -8.36 9.54
CA ASN A 170 -6.44 -9.13 8.59
C ASN A 170 -7.94 -9.03 8.91
N LEU A 171 -8.73 -8.55 7.95
CA LEU A 171 -10.18 -8.38 8.04
C LEU A 171 -10.87 -9.13 6.91
N ASP A 172 -12.20 -9.21 7.00
CA ASP A 172 -13.04 -9.78 5.95
C ASP A 172 -14.22 -8.88 5.59
N SER A 173 -14.63 -8.98 4.32
CA SER A 173 -15.68 -8.13 3.72
C SER A 173 -17.01 -8.21 4.44
N PHE A 174 -17.37 -9.39 4.96
CA PHE A 174 -18.64 -9.58 5.64
C PHE A 174 -18.67 -8.79 6.96
N THR A 175 -17.60 -8.87 7.76
CA THR A 175 -17.46 -8.07 8.99
C THR A 175 -17.41 -6.57 8.67
N LEU A 176 -16.64 -6.15 7.66
CA LEU A 176 -16.55 -4.75 7.25
C LEU A 176 -17.90 -4.19 6.82
N GLN A 177 -18.68 -4.95 6.06
CA GLN A 177 -20.01 -4.52 5.62
C GLN A 177 -20.95 -4.33 6.81
N HIS A 178 -20.99 -5.31 7.73
CA HIS A 178 -21.78 -5.23 8.95
C HIS A 178 -21.43 -4.00 9.80
N LEU A 179 -20.15 -3.78 10.05
CA LEU A 179 -19.66 -2.62 10.80
C LEU A 179 -19.99 -1.29 10.11
N THR A 180 -19.89 -1.24 8.79
CA THR A 180 -20.23 -0.06 7.98
C THR A 180 -21.72 0.27 8.06
N GLU A 181 -22.57 -0.71 7.77
CA GLU A 181 -24.02 -0.50 7.64
C GLU A 181 -24.70 -0.29 8.99
N LYS A 182 -24.28 -1.02 10.04
CA LYS A 182 -24.91 -0.96 11.36
C LYS A 182 -24.38 0.17 12.23
N TYR A 183 -23.09 0.49 12.14
CA TYR A 183 -22.43 1.40 13.09
C TYR A 183 -21.85 2.68 12.45
N GLY A 184 -21.77 2.76 11.13
CA GLY A 184 -21.31 3.98 10.44
C GLY A 184 -19.83 4.30 10.67
N VAL A 185 -18.96 3.28 10.60
CA VAL A 185 -17.50 3.44 10.67
C VAL A 185 -17.00 4.33 9.53
N ASP A 186 -16.04 5.22 9.82
CA ASP A 186 -15.53 6.20 8.88
C ASP A 186 -14.30 5.73 8.09
N ALA A 187 -13.46 4.89 8.70
CA ALA A 187 -12.27 4.34 8.07
C ALA A 187 -11.90 2.96 8.62
N TYR A 188 -11.38 2.11 7.73
CA TYR A 188 -10.68 0.90 8.08
C TYR A 188 -9.19 1.01 7.78
N ALA A 189 -8.37 0.23 8.48
CA ALA A 189 -7.00 0.00 8.07
C ALA A 189 -6.59 -1.48 8.20
N VAL A 190 -5.73 -1.93 7.27
CA VAL A 190 -5.29 -3.32 7.18
C VAL A 190 -3.81 -3.41 6.83
N CYS A 191 -3.22 -4.58 7.06
CA CYS A 191 -1.83 -4.85 6.71
C CYS A 191 -1.58 -4.62 5.21
N ARG A 192 -0.38 -4.15 4.88
CA ARG A 192 0.23 -4.09 3.55
C ARG A 192 0.37 -5.48 2.92
N ASP A 193 0.93 -5.51 1.72
CA ASP A 193 1.37 -6.78 1.15
C ASP A 193 2.44 -7.37 2.08
N GLN A 194 2.26 -8.63 2.44
CA GLN A 194 3.04 -9.32 3.46
C GLN A 194 3.11 -10.80 3.13
N ILE A 195 4.29 -11.40 3.33
CA ILE A 195 4.57 -12.79 2.94
C ILE A 195 4.93 -13.58 4.19
N ALA A 196 4.14 -14.62 4.48
CA ALA A 196 4.39 -15.62 5.51
C ALA A 196 4.83 -15.04 6.87
N THR A 197 4.21 -13.95 7.30
CA THR A 197 4.44 -13.32 8.61
C THR A 197 3.20 -13.55 9.46
N ASP A 198 3.40 -13.98 10.71
CA ASP A 198 2.33 -14.34 11.65
C ASP A 198 1.31 -15.36 11.10
N GLY A 199 1.76 -16.25 10.21
CA GLY A 199 0.92 -17.30 9.61
C GLY A 199 0.01 -16.83 8.47
N PHE A 200 0.24 -15.64 7.89
CA PHE A 200 -0.54 -15.22 6.72
C PHE A 200 0.29 -14.57 5.62
N THR A 201 -0.22 -14.70 4.41
CA THR A 201 0.22 -13.98 3.22
C THR A 201 -0.94 -13.19 2.64
N ILE A 202 -0.74 -11.89 2.47
CA ILE A 202 -1.64 -10.98 1.75
C ILE A 202 -0.84 -10.40 0.59
N TRP A 203 -1.36 -10.48 -0.63
CA TRP A 203 -0.63 -10.03 -1.81
C TRP A 203 -1.57 -9.53 -2.89
N GLY A 204 -1.13 -8.53 -3.64
CA GLY A 204 -1.87 -8.10 -4.82
C GLY A 204 -2.89 -6.99 -4.57
N ALA A 205 -3.08 -6.52 -3.34
CA ALA A 205 -4.07 -5.50 -3.01
C ALA A 205 -3.61 -4.08 -3.42
N PRO A 206 -4.51 -3.07 -3.48
CA PRO A 206 -4.10 -1.68 -3.67
C PRO A 206 -3.16 -1.20 -2.55
N ILE A 207 -2.22 -0.31 -2.86
CA ILE A 207 -1.10 0.05 -1.97
C ILE A 207 -1.44 1.18 -0.98
N ALA A 208 -2.40 2.06 -1.31
CA ALA A 208 -2.74 3.22 -0.50
C ALA A 208 -4.17 3.13 0.07
N GLY A 209 -5.18 3.76 -0.56
CA GLY A 209 -6.56 3.72 -0.06
C GLY A 209 -7.58 3.31 -1.10
N TYR A 210 -8.61 2.56 -0.70
CA TYR A 210 -9.63 2.07 -1.61
C TYR A 210 -10.95 1.76 -0.90
N TYR A 211 -12.04 1.73 -1.65
CA TYR A 211 -13.27 1.11 -1.18
C TYR A 211 -13.26 -0.38 -1.52
N PRO A 212 -13.38 -1.27 -0.53
CA PRO A 212 -13.37 -2.71 -0.76
C PRO A 212 -14.65 -3.21 -1.41
N SER A 213 -14.53 -4.34 -2.10
CA SER A 213 -15.67 -5.13 -2.58
C SER A 213 -16.41 -5.78 -1.40
N LYS A 214 -17.73 -5.90 -1.53
CA LYS A 214 -18.61 -6.61 -0.57
C LYS A 214 -18.27 -8.09 -0.44
N ILE A 215 -17.62 -8.68 -1.44
CA ILE A 215 -17.21 -10.09 -1.41
C ILE A 215 -15.72 -10.28 -1.19
N ASN A 216 -14.89 -9.23 -1.32
CA ASN A 216 -13.45 -9.35 -1.08
C ASN A 216 -12.80 -8.04 -0.63
N CYS A 217 -12.32 -7.99 0.62
CA CYS A 217 -11.85 -6.75 1.21
C CYS A 217 -10.44 -6.38 0.77
N TRP A 218 -9.71 -7.30 0.14
CA TRP A 218 -8.40 -7.04 -0.46
C TRP A 218 -8.53 -6.59 -1.92
N SER A 219 -9.74 -6.66 -2.48
CA SER A 219 -10.06 -6.20 -3.81
C SER A 219 -10.85 -4.88 -3.74
N PRO A 220 -10.49 -3.85 -4.53
CA PRO A 220 -11.36 -2.70 -4.69
C PRO A 220 -12.65 -3.12 -5.40
N ALA A 221 -13.78 -2.52 -5.02
CA ALA A 221 -15.01 -2.71 -5.76
C ALA A 221 -14.88 -2.11 -7.17
N LEU A 222 -15.15 -2.92 -8.20
CA LEU A 222 -15.20 -2.41 -9.57
C LEU A 222 -16.43 -1.53 -9.73
N GLU A 223 -17.60 -2.01 -9.36
CA GLU A 223 -18.85 -1.27 -9.51
C GLU A 223 -19.38 -0.73 -8.18
N LYS A 224 -20.01 0.45 -8.21
CA LYS A 224 -20.50 1.13 -7.00
C LYS A 224 -21.49 0.28 -6.19
N LYS A 225 -22.28 -0.56 -6.85
CA LYS A 225 -23.26 -1.47 -6.22
C LYS A 225 -22.59 -2.55 -5.34
N ASN A 226 -21.37 -2.95 -5.71
CA ASN A 226 -20.58 -3.98 -5.05
C ASN A 226 -19.65 -3.40 -3.97
N GLN A 227 -19.71 -2.08 -3.76
CA GLN A 227 -18.82 -1.35 -2.89
C GLN A 227 -19.30 -1.32 -1.43
N ILE A 228 -18.39 -1.55 -0.48
CA ILE A 228 -18.58 -1.14 0.91
C ILE A 228 -18.26 0.36 1.02
N ALA A 229 -19.17 1.14 1.60
CA ALA A 229 -19.11 2.60 1.55
C ALA A 229 -18.03 3.27 2.43
N THR A 230 -17.23 2.46 3.15
CA THR A 230 -16.16 2.92 4.04
C THR A 230 -14.81 2.49 3.47
N PRO A 231 -13.83 3.41 3.32
CA PRO A 231 -12.54 3.10 2.73
C PRO A 231 -11.66 2.29 3.68
N ILE A 232 -10.78 1.48 3.09
CA ILE A 232 -9.61 0.87 3.71
C ILE A 232 -8.38 1.71 3.37
N PHE A 233 -7.50 1.88 4.36
CA PHE A 233 -6.14 2.41 4.19
C PHE A 233 -5.09 1.36 4.52
N ARG A 234 -4.00 1.32 3.77
CA ARG A 234 -2.92 0.34 3.94
C ARG A 234 -1.88 0.81 4.94
N MET A 235 -1.55 -0.08 5.87
CA MET A 235 -0.52 0.09 6.89
C MET A 235 0.67 -0.81 6.57
N LEU A 236 1.92 -0.52 6.90
CA LEU A 236 2.48 0.64 7.61
C LEU A 236 3.59 1.14 6.68
N GLY A 237 3.50 2.40 6.22
CA GLY A 237 4.20 2.97 5.04
C GLY A 237 5.30 2.09 4.45
N GLN A 238 4.97 1.26 3.46
CA GLN A 238 5.88 0.27 2.88
C GLN A 238 6.82 0.91 1.85
N ASP A 239 8.10 0.55 1.83
CA ASP A 239 9.01 0.93 0.73
C ASP A 239 8.41 0.50 -0.63
N PRO A 240 8.23 1.38 -1.63
CA PRO A 240 7.75 0.97 -2.94
C PRO A 240 8.80 0.20 -3.79
N VAL A 241 10.09 0.24 -3.46
CA VAL A 241 11.16 -0.35 -4.29
C VAL A 241 11.43 -1.80 -3.92
N TYR A 242 11.75 -2.10 -2.67
CA TYR A 242 12.27 -3.41 -2.26
C TYR A 242 11.26 -4.32 -1.55
N TYR A 243 10.08 -3.82 -1.15
CA TYR A 243 9.10 -4.64 -0.41
C TYR A 243 8.61 -5.86 -1.19
N TYR A 244 8.80 -5.80 -2.51
CA TYR A 244 8.49 -6.87 -3.43
C TYR A 244 9.43 -8.08 -3.29
N GLU A 245 10.50 -7.97 -2.49
CA GLU A 245 11.50 -8.98 -2.20
C GLU A 245 11.38 -9.47 -0.74
N ARG A 246 11.86 -10.68 -0.43
CA ARG A 246 11.90 -11.20 0.96
C ARG A 246 12.97 -10.54 1.82
N SER A 247 13.95 -9.92 1.19
CA SER A 247 15.06 -9.27 1.85
C SER A 247 15.64 -8.20 0.95
N TYR A 248 16.15 -7.14 1.56
CA TYR A 248 16.78 -6.03 0.86
C TYR A 248 18.26 -5.94 1.28
N PRO A 249 19.14 -5.43 0.39
CA PRO A 249 20.55 -5.28 0.70
C PRO A 249 20.80 -4.20 1.76
N LEU A 250 22.04 -4.04 2.20
CA LEU A 250 22.54 -2.94 3.02
C LEU A 250 23.85 -2.43 2.42
N PRO A 251 24.30 -1.21 2.77
CA PRO A 251 25.56 -0.66 2.24
C PRO A 251 26.78 -1.56 2.47
N ASP A 252 26.76 -2.40 3.51
CA ASP A 252 27.83 -3.36 3.82
C ASP A 252 27.69 -4.72 3.09
N GLY A 253 26.72 -4.84 2.18
CA GLY A 253 26.45 -6.04 1.39
C GLY A 253 25.62 -7.11 2.10
N ARG A 254 25.25 -6.92 3.39
CA ARG A 254 24.32 -7.83 4.07
C ARG A 254 22.92 -7.72 3.46
N ARG A 255 22.14 -8.79 3.54
CA ARG A 255 20.70 -8.76 3.26
C ARG A 255 19.92 -8.88 4.55
N ILE A 256 18.98 -7.97 4.76
CA ILE A 256 18.08 -7.97 5.91
C ILE A 256 16.71 -8.47 5.46
N GLY A 257 16.14 -9.42 6.21
CA GLY A 257 14.79 -9.96 6.00
C GLY A 257 13.76 -9.41 7.00
N GLU A 258 14.03 -8.23 7.56
CA GLU A 258 13.07 -7.45 8.34
C GLU A 258 12.09 -6.74 7.40
N PRO A 259 10.93 -6.27 7.90
CA PRO A 259 10.06 -5.40 7.13
C PRO A 259 10.73 -4.06 6.73
N ASP A 260 10.57 -3.65 5.48
CA ASP A 260 10.99 -2.36 4.91
C ASP A 260 9.87 -1.32 4.93
N THR A 261 9.78 -0.58 6.04
CA THR A 261 8.57 0.15 6.42
C THR A 261 8.88 1.38 7.24
N MET A 262 7.89 2.24 7.40
CA MET A 262 7.91 3.38 8.33
C MET A 262 7.81 2.98 9.82
N GLU A 263 7.70 1.69 10.17
CA GLU A 263 7.62 1.26 11.57
C GLU A 263 8.92 1.57 12.35
N PRO A 264 8.86 2.35 13.44
CA PRO A 264 10.04 2.68 14.27
C PRO A 264 10.81 1.48 14.85
N ALA A 265 10.17 0.31 14.94
CA ALA A 265 10.79 -0.91 15.45
C ALA A 265 11.76 -1.58 14.45
N TRP A 266 11.68 -1.27 13.16
CA TRP A 266 12.50 -1.91 12.12
C TRP A 266 13.67 -1.04 11.67
N THR A 267 14.70 -1.67 11.10
CA THR A 267 15.91 -0.99 10.63
C THR A 267 15.57 0.14 9.64
N SER A 268 14.61 -0.10 8.74
CA SER A 268 14.10 0.87 7.76
C SER A 268 13.51 2.12 8.43
N GLY A 269 12.56 1.98 9.36
CA GLY A 269 11.94 3.10 10.05
C GLY A 269 12.85 3.87 11.02
N ARG A 270 14.04 3.36 11.33
CA ARG A 270 15.09 4.08 12.07
C ARG A 270 16.07 4.84 11.17
N SER A 271 16.02 4.61 9.85
CA SER A 271 16.87 5.30 8.89
C SER A 271 16.27 6.67 8.55
N LYS A 272 17.01 7.74 8.87
CA LYS A 272 16.64 9.11 8.50
C LYS A 272 16.49 9.28 6.99
N HIS A 273 17.39 8.66 6.21
CA HIS A 273 17.35 8.71 4.75
C HIS A 273 16.04 8.11 4.20
N PHE A 274 15.69 6.91 4.67
CA PHE A 274 14.45 6.24 4.27
C PHE A 274 13.22 7.07 4.65
N VAL A 275 13.16 7.56 5.89
CA VAL A 275 12.04 8.37 6.38
C VAL A 275 11.88 9.67 5.58
N ASP A 276 12.97 10.39 5.33
CA ASP A 276 12.93 11.63 4.55
C ASP A 276 12.51 11.38 3.11
N GLY A 277 13.07 10.34 2.47
CA GLY A 277 12.72 9.94 1.11
C GLY A 277 11.26 9.52 0.99
N PHE A 278 10.75 8.73 1.95
CA PHE A 278 9.35 8.30 1.97
C PHE A 278 8.40 9.49 2.17
N LEU A 279 8.70 10.39 3.09
CA LEU A 279 7.90 11.59 3.32
C LEU A 279 7.93 12.53 2.11
N HIS A 280 9.08 12.65 1.43
CA HIS A 280 9.20 13.39 0.18
C HIS A 280 8.34 12.79 -0.92
N MET A 281 8.38 11.46 -1.11
CA MET A 281 7.50 10.76 -2.06
C MET A 281 6.02 11.10 -1.80
N ILE A 282 5.59 11.04 -0.54
CA ILE A 282 4.19 11.32 -0.19
C ILE A 282 3.84 12.79 -0.38
N ALA A 283 4.75 13.72 -0.13
CA ALA A 283 4.48 15.15 -0.16
C ALA A 283 4.59 15.77 -1.56
N ASP A 284 5.55 15.32 -2.36
CA ASP A 284 6.05 16.05 -3.53
C ASP A 284 6.00 15.23 -4.83
N GLU A 285 6.13 13.90 -4.77
CA GLU A 285 6.14 13.06 -5.97
C GLU A 285 4.74 12.81 -6.55
N GLN A 286 4.70 12.34 -7.80
CA GLN A 286 3.46 12.01 -8.50
C GLN A 286 2.71 10.88 -7.79
N THR A 287 1.43 11.12 -7.45
CA THR A 287 0.57 10.23 -6.67
C THR A 287 -0.82 9.97 -7.27
N GLY A 288 -1.13 10.57 -8.43
CA GLY A 288 -2.45 10.58 -9.01
C GLY A 288 -3.42 11.40 -8.15
N ARG A 289 -4.45 10.77 -7.61
CA ARG A 289 -5.51 11.46 -6.86
C ARG A 289 -5.37 11.34 -5.34
N PHE A 290 -4.62 10.35 -4.85
CA PHE A 290 -4.49 10.11 -3.41
C PHE A 290 -3.12 9.50 -3.03
N ALA A 291 -2.41 10.18 -2.13
CA ALA A 291 -1.23 9.66 -1.43
C ALA A 291 -1.60 9.34 0.02
N TYR A 292 -1.08 8.22 0.54
CA TYR A 292 -1.30 7.82 1.92
C TYR A 292 -0.03 7.29 2.56
N CYS A 293 0.19 7.69 3.81
CA CYS A 293 1.13 7.08 4.71
C CYS A 293 0.49 6.87 6.08
N GLN A 294 0.70 5.70 6.67
CA GLN A 294 0.55 5.52 8.11
C GLN A 294 1.94 5.42 8.75
N MET A 295 2.08 6.12 9.87
CA MET A 295 3.22 6.10 10.79
C MET A 295 2.74 5.73 12.20
N GLY A 296 3.65 5.33 13.08
CA GLY A 296 3.34 4.90 14.45
C GLY A 296 3.67 3.42 14.68
N GLN A 297 3.38 2.90 15.88
CA GLN A 297 3.81 1.56 16.29
C GLN A 297 2.87 0.95 17.35
N GLU A 298 2.74 -0.38 17.35
CA GLU A 298 2.15 -1.09 18.50
C GLU A 298 2.95 -0.93 19.79
N ASN A 299 2.23 -0.96 20.91
CA ASN A 299 2.85 -1.03 22.23
C ASN A 299 3.43 -2.41 22.59
N THR A 300 3.21 -3.44 21.77
CA THR A 300 3.81 -4.78 21.95
C THR A 300 5.27 -4.86 21.47
N PHE A 301 5.78 -3.83 20.81
CA PHE A 301 7.24 -3.64 20.67
C PHE A 301 7.75 -2.83 21.87
N PRO A 302 8.75 -3.31 22.63
CA PRO A 302 9.34 -2.55 23.73
C PRO A 302 9.84 -1.16 23.30
N TRP A 303 9.76 -0.17 24.18
CA TRP A 303 10.19 1.20 23.88
C TRP A 303 11.65 1.27 23.42
N ASP A 304 12.53 0.42 23.97
CA ASP A 304 13.93 0.33 23.55
C ASP A 304 14.11 0.00 22.07
N GLN A 305 13.13 -0.65 21.43
CA GLN A 305 13.14 -0.93 20.00
C GLN A 305 12.58 0.25 19.19
N GLN A 306 11.85 1.17 19.79
CA GLN A 306 11.20 2.27 19.06
C GLN A 306 11.93 3.60 19.21
N LYS A 307 12.64 3.79 20.33
CA LYS A 307 13.18 5.08 20.79
C LYS A 307 14.14 5.76 19.81
N ASP A 308 14.78 5.01 18.92
CA ASP A 308 15.70 5.59 17.93
C ASP A 308 14.97 6.08 16.67
N GLY A 309 13.84 5.45 16.31
CA GLY A 309 13.05 5.82 15.14
C GLY A 309 11.93 6.81 15.44
N TYR A 310 11.21 6.60 16.54
CA TYR A 310 9.96 7.31 16.83
C TYR A 310 10.14 8.83 16.99
N PRO A 311 11.11 9.34 17.80
CA PRO A 311 11.29 10.78 17.95
C PRO A 311 11.68 11.47 16.64
N MET A 312 12.61 10.87 15.89
CA MET A 312 13.07 11.39 14.60
C MET A 312 11.93 11.48 13.59
N GLN A 313 11.09 10.44 13.52
CA GLN A 313 9.91 10.42 12.67
C GLN A 313 8.88 11.50 13.05
N MET A 314 8.59 11.68 14.34
CA MET A 314 7.64 12.70 14.79
C MET A 314 8.15 14.12 14.50
N GLU A 315 9.45 14.36 14.66
CA GLU A 315 10.08 15.63 14.32
C GLU A 315 9.97 15.92 12.81
N ALA A 316 10.30 14.95 11.97
CA ALA A 316 10.20 15.07 10.51
C ALA A 316 8.75 15.32 10.06
N LEU A 317 7.79 14.57 10.61
CA LEU A 317 6.37 14.76 10.31
C LEU A 317 5.87 16.14 10.76
N ALA A 318 6.30 16.62 11.93
CA ALA A 318 5.94 17.95 12.42
C ALA A 318 6.50 19.08 11.55
N ALA A 319 7.72 18.91 11.02
CA ALA A 319 8.28 19.83 10.04
C ALA A 319 7.48 19.82 8.73
N LEU A 320 7.13 18.64 8.22
CA LEU A 320 6.32 18.51 7.01
C LEU A 320 4.91 19.09 7.19
N ALA A 321 4.26 18.86 8.33
CA ALA A 321 2.93 19.39 8.64
C ALA A 321 2.87 20.93 8.52
N LYS A 322 3.94 21.64 8.94
CA LYS A 322 4.03 23.11 8.86
C LYS A 322 4.10 23.64 7.43
N THR A 323 4.47 22.80 6.46
CA THR A 323 4.52 23.20 5.04
C THR A 323 3.13 23.31 4.41
N GLY A 324 2.12 22.65 5.00
CA GLY A 324 0.77 22.57 4.44
C GLY A 324 0.62 21.67 3.21
N LYS A 325 1.68 20.96 2.78
CA LYS A 325 1.66 20.06 1.62
C LYS A 325 0.84 18.78 1.84
N VAL A 326 0.65 18.37 3.09
CA VAL A 326 -0.06 17.15 3.47
C VAL A 326 -1.08 17.42 4.57
N HIS A 327 -2.14 16.62 4.60
CA HIS A 327 -3.06 16.54 5.72
C HIS A 327 -2.51 15.55 6.75
N VAL A 328 -1.93 16.07 7.82
CA VAL A 328 -1.67 15.25 9.02
C VAL A 328 -2.93 15.28 9.88
N GLU A 329 -3.64 14.16 9.94
CA GLU A 329 -4.95 14.07 10.59
C GLU A 329 -5.19 12.68 11.18
N THR A 330 -6.27 12.51 11.95
CA THR A 330 -6.66 11.19 12.46
C THR A 330 -7.21 10.30 11.35
N MET A 331 -7.19 8.98 11.56
CA MET A 331 -7.62 8.03 10.55
C MET A 331 -9.11 8.23 10.18
N GLY A 332 -9.97 8.55 11.16
CA GLY A 332 -11.38 8.81 10.92
C GLY A 332 -11.60 10.08 10.07
N GLU A 333 -10.80 11.13 10.28
CA GLU A 333 -10.85 12.34 9.43
C GLU A 333 -10.41 12.04 7.99
N THR A 334 -9.35 11.24 7.81
CA THR A 334 -8.95 10.79 6.48
C THR A 334 -10.07 10.01 5.79
N GLY A 335 -10.76 9.13 6.52
CA GLY A 335 -11.93 8.41 6.03
C GLY A 335 -13.06 9.33 5.57
N ARG A 336 -13.43 10.34 6.38
CA ARG A 336 -14.43 11.34 6.02
C ARG A 336 -14.02 12.17 4.80
N ARG A 337 -12.76 12.59 4.73
CA ARG A 337 -12.20 13.34 3.60
C ARG A 337 -12.22 12.52 2.31
N PHE A 338 -11.81 11.25 2.39
CA PHE A 338 -11.86 10.31 1.27
C PHE A 338 -13.28 10.11 0.75
N LYS A 339 -14.25 9.90 1.66
CA LYS A 339 -15.69 9.79 1.33
C LYS A 339 -16.26 11.03 0.64
N LYS A 340 -15.81 12.21 1.06
CA LYS A 340 -16.21 13.47 0.42
C LYS A 340 -15.58 13.66 -0.95
N ALA A 341 -14.33 13.25 -1.13
CA ALA A 341 -13.56 13.48 -2.36
C ALA A 341 -13.87 12.46 -3.47
N PHE A 342 -14.18 11.22 -3.11
CA PHE A 342 -14.24 10.11 -4.06
C PHE A 342 -15.50 9.26 -3.90
N SER A 343 -16.28 9.11 -4.98
CA SER A 343 -17.43 8.21 -5.00
C SER A 343 -17.03 6.74 -5.17
N GLN A 344 -15.87 6.46 -5.77
CA GLN A 344 -15.28 5.14 -5.96
C GLN A 344 -13.77 5.21 -5.76
N THR A 345 -13.09 4.06 -5.73
CA THR A 345 -11.63 4.01 -5.54
C THR A 345 -10.94 4.81 -6.65
N PRO A 346 -10.16 5.86 -6.31
CA PRO A 346 -9.53 6.70 -7.31
C PRO A 346 -8.24 6.07 -7.84
N VAL A 347 -7.75 6.56 -8.99
CA VAL A 347 -6.41 6.23 -9.49
C VAL A 347 -5.34 6.83 -8.59
N GLN A 348 -4.30 6.05 -8.33
CA GLN A 348 -3.22 6.39 -7.41
C GLN A 348 -1.89 5.90 -7.96
N THR A 349 -0.80 6.55 -7.56
CA THR A 349 0.57 6.15 -7.92
C THR A 349 1.52 6.31 -6.74
N GLN A 350 2.62 5.58 -6.80
CA GLN A 350 3.80 5.79 -5.94
C GLN A 350 5.03 5.76 -6.85
N VAL A 351 5.80 6.85 -6.83
CA VAL A 351 6.98 7.04 -7.68
C VAL A 351 8.18 7.25 -6.77
N GLN A 352 9.09 6.30 -6.77
CA GLN A 352 10.33 6.34 -6.00
C GLN A 352 11.49 6.03 -6.95
N LEU A 353 12.12 7.09 -7.47
CA LEU A 353 13.20 6.95 -8.45
C LEU A 353 14.60 6.98 -7.80
N GLU A 354 14.68 7.45 -6.56
CA GLU A 354 15.88 7.39 -5.75
C GLU A 354 15.90 6.11 -4.91
N ASP A 355 17.07 5.51 -4.75
CA ASP A 355 17.23 4.30 -3.93
C ASP A 355 16.89 4.62 -2.45
N PRO A 356 15.88 3.95 -1.86
CA PRO A 356 15.44 4.20 -0.48
C PRO A 356 16.49 3.95 0.60
N PHE A 357 17.58 3.26 0.27
CA PHE A 357 18.62 2.84 1.21
C PHE A 357 20.04 3.16 0.74
N GLU A 358 20.21 3.80 -0.43
CA GLU A 358 21.51 4.14 -1.06
C GLU A 358 22.51 2.96 -1.11
N ASN A 359 22.01 1.75 -1.30
CA ASN A 359 22.78 0.52 -1.04
C ASN A 359 22.91 -0.43 -2.22
N THR A 360 22.28 -0.14 -3.37
CA THR A 360 22.45 -0.94 -4.58
C THR A 360 23.32 -0.23 -5.61
N ASN A 361 24.12 -1.04 -6.32
CA ASN A 361 24.83 -0.60 -7.53
C ASN A 361 24.62 -1.65 -8.63
N PRO A 362 23.89 -1.32 -9.71
CA PRO A 362 23.27 -0.03 -9.97
C PRO A 362 22.06 0.23 -9.05
N SER A 363 21.75 1.51 -8.81
CA SER A 363 20.59 1.94 -8.02
C SER A 363 19.29 1.45 -8.63
N GLU A 364 18.33 1.04 -7.79
CA GLU A 364 16.99 0.66 -8.24
C GLU A 364 15.95 1.75 -7.94
N GLY A 365 14.89 1.76 -8.75
CA GLY A 365 13.74 2.65 -8.60
C GLY A 365 12.45 1.98 -9.05
N SER A 366 11.30 2.52 -8.66
CA SER A 366 10.00 1.90 -8.90
C SER A 366 8.89 2.90 -9.16
N ILE A 367 8.01 2.56 -10.09
CA ILE A 367 6.82 3.32 -10.45
C ILE A 367 5.61 2.39 -10.35
N TRP A 368 4.79 2.60 -9.31
CA TRP A 368 3.53 1.90 -9.11
C TRP A 368 2.36 2.70 -9.66
N TYR A 369 1.48 2.01 -10.37
CA TYR A 369 0.17 2.51 -10.77
C TYR A 369 -0.92 1.59 -10.21
N GLN A 370 -2.00 2.19 -9.71
CA GLN A 370 -3.18 1.44 -9.30
C GLN A 370 -4.48 2.17 -9.65
N SER A 371 -5.44 1.39 -10.13
CA SER A 371 -6.84 1.78 -10.29
C SER A 371 -7.73 0.77 -9.56
N ARG A 372 -9.05 0.98 -9.63
CA ARG A 372 -9.99 -0.05 -9.15
C ARG A 372 -9.97 -1.34 -9.99
N PHE A 373 -9.36 -1.37 -11.18
CA PHE A 373 -9.37 -2.56 -12.04
C PHE A 373 -8.07 -3.36 -12.02
N TYR A 374 -6.93 -2.71 -11.76
CA TYR A 374 -5.64 -3.38 -11.66
C TYR A 374 -4.61 -2.52 -10.93
N ARG A 375 -3.53 -3.16 -10.49
CA ARG A 375 -2.26 -2.50 -10.20
C ARG A 375 -1.18 -3.01 -11.14
N ALA A 376 -0.18 -2.17 -11.40
CA ALA A 376 1.00 -2.54 -12.16
C ALA A 376 2.23 -1.84 -11.59
N ASN A 377 3.38 -2.50 -11.72
CA ASN A 377 4.66 -1.91 -11.37
C ASN A 377 5.64 -1.94 -12.53
N LEU A 378 6.15 -0.75 -12.86
CA LEU A 378 7.33 -0.57 -13.70
C LEU A 378 8.55 -0.40 -12.78
N HIS A 379 9.41 -1.40 -12.77
CA HIS A 379 10.63 -1.42 -11.98
C HIS A 379 11.82 -1.03 -12.84
N LEU A 380 12.74 -0.28 -12.25
CA LEU A 380 14.00 0.14 -12.85
C LEU A 380 15.13 -0.54 -12.06
N LYS A 381 15.74 -1.57 -12.65
CA LYS A 381 16.94 -2.20 -12.09
C LYS A 381 18.16 -1.65 -12.80
N GLY A 382 18.74 -0.58 -12.25
CA GLY A 382 19.72 0.23 -12.97
C GLY A 382 19.12 0.78 -14.26
N ASP A 383 19.72 0.43 -15.40
CA ASP A 383 19.25 0.83 -16.72
C ASP A 383 18.15 -0.08 -17.30
N LEU A 384 17.71 -1.13 -16.60
CA LEU A 384 16.71 -2.07 -17.13
C LEU A 384 15.28 -1.71 -16.66
N PRO A 385 14.43 -1.14 -17.54
CA PRO A 385 13.00 -1.07 -17.28
C PRO A 385 12.31 -2.40 -17.55
N TYR A 386 11.49 -2.87 -16.60
CA TYR A 386 10.62 -4.04 -16.80
C TYR A 386 9.39 -3.97 -15.91
N LEU A 387 8.32 -4.66 -16.31
CA LEU A 387 7.16 -4.84 -15.43
C LEU A 387 7.44 -6.02 -14.50
N ARG A 388 7.24 -5.86 -13.19
CA ARG A 388 7.37 -6.95 -12.22
C ARG A 388 6.06 -7.39 -11.58
N ASP A 389 5.03 -6.55 -11.62
CA ASP A 389 3.69 -6.87 -11.12
C ASP A 389 2.63 -6.38 -12.12
N ILE A 390 1.65 -7.23 -12.41
CA ILE A 390 0.36 -6.85 -12.99
C ILE A 390 -0.68 -7.71 -12.28
N THR A 391 -1.47 -7.09 -11.41
CA THR A 391 -2.53 -7.77 -10.66
C THR A 391 -3.89 -7.15 -11.01
N VAL A 392 -4.88 -7.98 -11.35
CA VAL A 392 -6.22 -7.53 -11.75
C VAL A 392 -7.24 -7.79 -10.66
N TYR A 393 -8.33 -7.03 -10.69
CA TYR A 393 -9.42 -7.13 -9.71
C TYR A 393 -10.73 -7.56 -10.38
N SER A 394 -11.62 -8.17 -9.60
CA SER A 394 -12.93 -8.64 -10.06
C SER A 394 -13.95 -8.54 -8.93
N ASP A 395 -15.16 -8.08 -9.27
CA ASP A 395 -16.33 -8.13 -8.40
C ASP A 395 -16.92 -9.55 -8.27
N GLU A 396 -16.33 -10.54 -8.94
CA GLU A 396 -16.73 -11.95 -8.92
C GLU A 396 -15.69 -12.84 -8.20
N PHE A 397 -14.62 -12.27 -7.65
CA PHE A 397 -13.59 -13.03 -6.94
C PHE A 397 -13.79 -12.96 -5.41
N PRO A 398 -14.49 -13.94 -4.79
CA PRO A 398 -14.73 -13.92 -3.35
C PRO A 398 -13.42 -14.08 -2.57
N GLN A 399 -13.35 -13.38 -1.44
CA GLN A 399 -12.25 -13.50 -0.51
C GLN A 399 -12.15 -14.94 0.04
N PRO A 400 -10.94 -15.51 0.13
CA PRO A 400 -10.74 -16.76 0.86
C PRO A 400 -11.31 -16.65 2.27
N PHE A 401 -12.01 -17.71 2.72
CA PHE A 401 -12.65 -17.78 4.03
C PHE A 401 -13.84 -16.82 4.24
N LEU A 402 -14.41 -16.24 3.18
CA LEU A 402 -15.62 -15.42 3.27
C LEU A 402 -16.78 -16.18 3.91
N ASP A 403 -17.05 -17.40 3.44
CA ASP A 403 -18.19 -18.22 3.88
C ASP A 403 -17.83 -19.30 4.91
N LYS A 404 -16.55 -19.72 4.96
CA LYS A 404 -16.09 -20.80 5.84
C LYS A 404 -14.91 -20.32 6.66
N ALA A 405 -15.02 -20.50 7.98
CA ALA A 405 -13.95 -20.17 8.90
C ALA A 405 -12.71 -21.04 8.65
N THR A 406 -11.52 -20.43 8.64
CA THR A 406 -10.27 -21.17 8.55
C THR A 406 -9.93 -21.86 9.86
N ARG A 407 -9.26 -23.01 9.77
CA ARG A 407 -8.56 -23.68 10.89
C ARG A 407 -7.07 -23.86 10.59
N LEU A 408 -6.60 -23.27 9.49
CA LEU A 408 -5.21 -23.31 9.07
C LEU A 408 -4.43 -22.23 9.81
N ASN A 409 -3.23 -22.59 10.27
CA ASN A 409 -2.30 -21.65 10.87
C ASN A 409 -1.52 -20.85 9.81
N ASP A 410 -1.50 -21.33 8.57
CA ASP A 410 -0.91 -20.65 7.42
C ASP A 410 -2.00 -20.40 6.37
N VAL A 411 -2.27 -19.13 6.06
CA VAL A 411 -3.31 -18.74 5.11
C VAL A 411 -2.80 -17.81 4.02
N GLU A 412 -3.38 -17.90 2.82
CA GLU A 412 -3.06 -17.02 1.71
C GLU A 412 -4.30 -16.30 1.19
N GLN A 413 -4.19 -14.99 1.04
CA GLN A 413 -5.19 -14.11 0.42
C GLN A 413 -4.50 -13.27 -0.65
N LYS A 414 -4.39 -13.84 -1.86
CA LYS A 414 -3.70 -13.23 -3.00
C LYS A 414 -4.70 -12.84 -4.08
N MET A 415 -4.60 -11.61 -4.59
CA MET A 415 -5.45 -11.14 -5.70
C MET A 415 -4.98 -11.74 -7.03
N PRO A 416 -5.87 -11.88 -8.04
CA PRO A 416 -5.56 -12.55 -9.31
C PRO A 416 -4.39 -11.91 -10.09
N PRO A 417 -3.21 -12.56 -10.17
CA PRO A 417 -2.07 -12.00 -10.90
C PRO A 417 -2.09 -12.35 -12.39
N VAL A 418 -1.89 -11.35 -13.25
CA VAL A 418 -1.47 -11.55 -14.66
C VAL A 418 0.05 -11.71 -14.74
N LEU A 419 0.76 -11.03 -13.83
CA LEU A 419 2.19 -11.13 -13.63
C LEU A 419 2.49 -10.98 -12.14
N ASP A 420 3.13 -11.98 -11.54
CA ASP A 420 3.70 -11.92 -10.19
C ASP A 420 5.19 -12.24 -10.24
N GLY A 421 6.01 -11.19 -10.30
CA GLY A 421 7.45 -11.30 -10.43
C GLY A 421 8.13 -11.93 -9.22
N TYR A 422 7.46 -11.95 -8.05
CA TYR A 422 8.03 -12.55 -6.84
C TYR A 422 7.68 -14.03 -6.74
N HIS A 423 6.41 -14.41 -6.83
CA HIS A 423 6.01 -15.80 -6.62
C HIS A 423 6.33 -16.70 -7.82
N TRP A 424 6.47 -16.12 -9.02
CA TRP A 424 6.72 -16.89 -10.24
C TRP A 424 8.19 -16.90 -10.68
N ARG A 425 9.10 -16.57 -9.77
CA ARG A 425 10.55 -16.58 -9.99
C ARG A 425 11.01 -17.92 -10.56
N ARG A 426 11.82 -17.84 -11.61
CA ARG A 426 12.60 -18.98 -12.12
C ARG A 426 13.75 -19.29 -11.18
N ASP A 427 14.12 -20.57 -11.11
CA ASP A 427 15.28 -21.00 -10.31
C ASP A 427 16.60 -20.58 -10.97
N GLN A 428 16.61 -20.42 -12.30
CA GLN A 428 17.75 -19.95 -13.09
C GLN A 428 17.31 -18.90 -14.11
N HIS A 429 18.17 -17.92 -14.33
CA HIS A 429 17.95 -16.80 -15.27
C HIS A 429 19.30 -16.19 -15.68
N PRO A 430 19.38 -15.50 -16.84
CA PRO A 430 20.55 -14.71 -17.19
C PRO A 430 20.80 -13.60 -16.16
N ALA A 431 22.06 -13.34 -15.79
CA ALA A 431 22.40 -12.34 -14.76
C ALA A 431 21.86 -10.93 -15.04
N GLU A 432 21.65 -10.61 -16.32
CA GLU A 432 21.15 -9.31 -16.78
C GLU A 432 19.61 -9.18 -16.79
N GLU A 433 18.86 -10.26 -16.53
CA GLU A 433 17.40 -10.27 -16.53
C GLU A 433 16.83 -10.45 -15.11
N PRO A 434 15.56 -10.10 -14.85
CA PRO A 434 14.88 -10.49 -13.63
C PRO A 434 14.52 -11.99 -13.64
N TRP A 435 14.25 -12.53 -12.44
CA TRP A 435 13.86 -13.93 -12.26
C TRP A 435 12.48 -14.21 -12.86
N ALA A 436 11.60 -13.21 -12.82
CA ALA A 436 10.33 -13.16 -13.53
C ALA A 436 9.95 -11.70 -13.85
N GLY A 437 9.26 -11.47 -14.96
CA GLY A 437 8.84 -10.13 -15.37
C GLY A 437 8.37 -10.05 -16.83
N ALA A 438 7.92 -8.86 -17.23
CA ALA A 438 7.67 -8.51 -18.62
C ALA A 438 8.71 -7.49 -19.11
N LEU A 439 9.55 -7.92 -20.04
CA LEU A 439 10.72 -7.21 -20.55
C LEU A 439 10.41 -6.50 -21.86
N PHE A 440 10.83 -5.24 -22.00
CA PHE A 440 10.67 -4.50 -23.25
C PHE A 440 11.82 -4.79 -24.21
N ARG A 441 11.52 -5.05 -25.49
CA ARG A 441 12.50 -5.40 -26.52
C ARG A 441 12.27 -4.70 -27.85
N ILE A 442 13.36 -4.48 -28.59
CA ILE A 442 13.37 -4.17 -30.02
C ILE A 442 13.94 -5.40 -30.73
N GLY A 443 13.10 -6.17 -31.41
CA GLY A 443 13.47 -7.52 -31.85
C GLY A 443 13.90 -8.37 -30.65
N GLU A 444 15.13 -8.89 -30.67
CA GLU A 444 15.67 -9.70 -29.56
C GLU A 444 16.44 -8.87 -28.52
N THR A 445 16.65 -7.57 -28.75
CA THR A 445 17.47 -6.72 -27.88
C THR A 445 16.64 -6.10 -26.77
N LEU A 446 17.09 -6.24 -25.51
CA LEU A 446 16.48 -5.58 -24.36
C LEU A 446 16.56 -4.06 -24.49
N ILE A 447 15.46 -3.39 -24.13
CA ILE A 447 15.46 -1.94 -23.97
C ILE A 447 16.13 -1.56 -22.66
N ARG A 448 17.09 -0.63 -22.74
CA ARG A 448 17.87 -0.02 -21.66
C ARG A 448 17.59 1.48 -21.61
N ALA A 449 17.38 2.00 -20.40
CA ALA A 449 17.24 3.41 -20.13
C ALA A 449 18.57 4.14 -20.35
N THR A 450 18.50 5.35 -20.89
CA THR A 450 19.66 6.24 -21.06
C THR A 450 19.58 7.49 -20.18
N GLY A 451 18.51 7.61 -19.40
CA GLY A 451 18.27 8.71 -18.47
C GLY A 451 17.04 8.45 -17.59
N ALA A 452 16.74 9.41 -16.72
CA ALA A 452 15.61 9.31 -15.80
C ALA A 452 14.26 9.33 -16.55
N PRO A 453 13.25 8.59 -16.06
CA PRO A 453 11.89 8.72 -16.57
C PRO A 453 11.32 10.09 -16.26
N LYS A 454 10.51 10.61 -17.17
CA LYS A 454 9.63 11.75 -16.93
C LYS A 454 8.20 11.24 -16.74
N ILE A 455 7.58 11.61 -15.63
CA ILE A 455 6.23 11.20 -15.28
C ILE A 455 5.25 12.36 -15.58
N VAL A 456 4.17 12.06 -16.28
CA VAL A 456 3.08 12.99 -16.59
C VAL A 456 1.76 12.42 -16.09
N GLU A 457 1.16 13.07 -15.10
CA GLU A 457 -0.15 12.68 -14.55
C GLU A 457 -1.31 13.19 -15.41
N HIS A 458 -2.38 12.40 -15.44
CA HIS A 458 -3.67 12.76 -16.02
C HIS A 458 -4.76 12.44 -15.01
N VAL A 459 -5.96 13.03 -15.16
CA VAL A 459 -7.08 12.79 -14.23
C VAL A 459 -7.41 11.30 -14.09
N SER A 460 -7.28 10.53 -15.17
CA SER A 460 -7.64 9.11 -15.24
C SER A 460 -6.44 8.17 -15.43
N GLY A 461 -5.21 8.63 -15.18
CA GLY A 461 -4.03 7.84 -15.51
C GLY A 461 -2.69 8.55 -15.33
N MET A 462 -1.63 7.93 -15.84
CA MET A 462 -0.27 8.45 -15.83
C MET A 462 0.46 8.01 -17.11
N THR A 463 1.39 8.81 -17.59
CA THR A 463 2.33 8.45 -18.67
C THR A 463 3.75 8.53 -18.15
N VAL A 464 4.52 7.46 -18.38
CA VAL A 464 5.96 7.43 -18.15
C VAL A 464 6.65 7.57 -19.51
N GLU A 465 7.46 8.60 -19.67
CA GLU A 465 8.32 8.83 -20.82
C GLU A 465 9.76 8.51 -20.42
N LEU A 466 10.30 7.40 -20.91
CA LEU A 466 11.65 6.94 -20.56
C LEU A 466 12.57 7.06 -21.78
N PRO A 467 13.63 7.88 -21.72
CA PRO A 467 14.65 7.89 -22.76
C PRO A 467 15.42 6.56 -22.76
N VAL A 468 15.63 5.99 -23.95
CA VAL A 468 16.25 4.67 -24.14
C VAL A 468 17.30 4.71 -25.25
N GLN A 469 18.00 3.59 -25.49
CA GLN A 469 19.03 3.53 -26.54
C GLN A 469 18.53 3.97 -27.92
N GLY A 470 19.43 4.53 -28.73
CA GLY A 470 19.12 5.00 -30.07
C GLY A 470 18.40 6.36 -30.13
N GLY A 471 18.39 7.12 -29.03
CA GLY A 471 17.75 8.44 -28.96
C GLY A 471 16.22 8.38 -28.97
N LYS A 472 15.65 7.23 -28.60
CA LYS A 472 14.21 6.97 -28.60
C LYS A 472 13.62 7.16 -27.21
N THR A 473 12.30 7.24 -27.15
CA THR A 473 11.50 7.35 -25.92
C THR A 473 10.51 6.19 -25.86
N LEU A 474 10.66 5.34 -24.84
CA LEU A 474 9.65 4.36 -24.45
C LEU A 474 8.54 5.10 -23.69
N ARG A 475 7.32 5.08 -24.21
CA ARG A 475 6.14 5.66 -23.55
C ARG A 475 5.24 4.55 -23.02
N ILE A 476 5.03 4.55 -21.70
CA ILE A 476 4.11 3.64 -21.03
C ILE A 476 2.99 4.47 -20.43
N LYS A 477 1.78 4.30 -20.94
CA LYS A 477 0.58 4.97 -20.44
C LYS A 477 -0.25 4.00 -19.63
N PHE A 478 -0.45 4.31 -18.35
CA PHE A 478 -1.36 3.62 -17.46
C PHE A 478 -2.69 4.39 -17.40
N GLU A 479 -3.80 3.71 -17.64
CA GLU A 479 -5.15 4.25 -17.59
C GLU A 479 -6.05 3.31 -16.80
N GLU A 480 -7.20 3.80 -16.32
CA GLU A 480 -8.03 3.08 -15.35
C GLU A 480 -8.27 1.59 -15.69
N LYS A 481 -8.45 1.24 -16.96
CA LYS A 481 -8.75 -0.13 -17.43
C LYS A 481 -7.67 -0.78 -18.30
N ARG A 482 -6.62 -0.06 -18.67
CA ARG A 482 -5.67 -0.49 -19.70
C ARG A 482 -4.30 0.14 -19.56
N MET A 483 -3.31 -0.54 -20.12
CA MET A 483 -1.95 -0.04 -20.29
C MET A 483 -1.60 0.00 -21.78
N THR A 484 -1.00 1.08 -22.24
CA THR A 484 -0.50 1.25 -23.61
C THR A 484 1.01 1.41 -23.59
N VAL A 485 1.70 0.78 -24.53
CA VAL A 485 3.16 0.89 -24.69
C VAL A 485 3.50 1.22 -26.14
N GLU A 486 4.33 2.25 -26.33
CA GLU A 486 4.78 2.76 -27.63
C GLU A 486 6.27 3.12 -27.54
N LEU A 487 6.99 3.03 -28.67
CA LEU A 487 8.41 3.38 -28.78
C LEU A 487 8.61 4.25 -30.01
N ASP A 488 8.51 5.58 -29.90
CA ASP A 488 8.76 6.57 -30.98
C ASP A 488 8.37 6.15 -32.42
N GLY A 489 7.22 5.49 -32.59
CA GLY A 489 6.75 5.05 -33.90
C GLY A 489 7.53 3.86 -34.50
N GLU A 490 8.19 3.06 -33.67
CA GLU A 490 8.84 1.80 -34.03
C GLU A 490 8.15 0.59 -33.41
N GLU A 491 8.43 -0.57 -33.99
CA GLU A 491 7.97 -1.84 -33.45
C GLU A 491 8.71 -2.18 -32.15
N LEU A 492 7.95 -2.71 -31.19
CA LEU A 492 8.47 -3.23 -29.93
C LEU A 492 7.75 -4.51 -29.52
N ASN A 493 8.37 -5.25 -28.61
CA ASN A 493 7.78 -6.43 -28.00
C ASN A 493 7.81 -6.31 -26.47
N ILE A 494 6.80 -6.86 -25.81
CA ILE A 494 6.81 -7.12 -24.37
C ILE A 494 6.95 -8.63 -24.18
N ALA A 495 8.13 -9.07 -23.75
CA ALA A 495 8.47 -10.47 -23.53
C ALA A 495 8.18 -10.89 -22.09
N PHE A 496 7.23 -11.79 -21.92
CA PHE A 496 6.77 -12.29 -20.62
C PHE A 496 7.58 -13.53 -20.23
N ARG A 497 8.24 -13.52 -19.06
CA ARG A 497 9.17 -14.59 -18.61
C ARG A 497 8.98 -14.90 -17.13
N TRP A 498 8.76 -16.17 -16.80
CA TRP A 498 8.61 -16.70 -15.43
C TRP A 498 8.68 -18.23 -15.44
N ASP A 499 8.58 -18.84 -14.26
CA ASP A 499 8.29 -20.27 -14.12
C ASP A 499 6.80 -20.55 -14.33
N LEU A 500 6.46 -21.15 -15.48
CA LEU A 500 5.08 -21.46 -15.86
C LEU A 500 4.37 -22.31 -14.79
N ALA A 501 5.08 -23.23 -14.13
CA ALA A 501 4.50 -24.13 -13.12
C ALA A 501 4.07 -23.40 -11.84
N LYS A 502 4.63 -22.21 -11.59
CA LYS A 502 4.26 -21.34 -10.46
C LYS A 502 3.18 -20.33 -10.82
N SER A 503 2.84 -20.19 -12.11
CA SER A 503 1.99 -19.12 -12.63
C SER A 503 0.51 -19.49 -12.75
N SER A 504 -0.33 -18.47 -12.90
CA SER A 504 -1.77 -18.63 -13.17
C SER A 504 -2.09 -18.82 -14.65
N LEU A 505 -1.11 -18.69 -15.56
CA LEU A 505 -1.34 -18.73 -17.01
C LEU A 505 -1.71 -20.15 -17.46
N VAL A 506 -2.89 -20.30 -18.07
CA VAL A 506 -3.40 -21.59 -18.57
C VAL A 506 -3.51 -21.65 -20.09
N GLY A 507 -3.53 -20.50 -20.78
CA GLY A 507 -3.71 -20.46 -22.22
C GLY A 507 -3.28 -19.14 -22.85
N ILE A 508 -2.80 -19.19 -24.08
CA ILE A 508 -2.57 -18.00 -24.92
C ILE A 508 -3.24 -18.17 -26.28
N HIS A 509 -3.84 -17.08 -26.75
CA HIS A 509 -4.41 -16.92 -28.08
C HIS A 509 -3.92 -15.59 -28.65
N ALA A 510 -4.09 -15.37 -29.95
CA ALA A 510 -3.53 -14.20 -30.65
C ALA A 510 -3.80 -12.83 -30.00
N ARG A 511 -4.89 -12.69 -29.21
CA ARG A 511 -5.28 -11.44 -28.53
C ARG A 511 -5.65 -11.62 -27.06
N GLU A 512 -5.34 -12.76 -26.45
CA GLU A 512 -5.77 -13.06 -25.08
C GLU A 512 -4.80 -14.01 -24.38
N ALA A 513 -4.35 -13.63 -23.19
CA ALA A 513 -3.66 -14.51 -22.25
C ALA A 513 -4.64 -14.85 -21.12
N ARG A 514 -5.01 -16.12 -21.01
CA ARG A 514 -5.98 -16.65 -20.05
C ARG A 514 -5.27 -17.17 -18.82
N CYS A 515 -5.81 -16.77 -17.66
CA CYS A 515 -5.31 -17.18 -16.37
C CYS A 515 -6.41 -17.84 -15.53
N GLU A 516 -5.99 -18.73 -14.64
CA GLU A 516 -6.84 -19.34 -13.62
C GLU A 516 -6.14 -19.25 -12.26
N TRP A 517 -6.87 -18.77 -11.25
CA TRP A 517 -6.36 -18.64 -9.88
C TRP A 517 -7.48 -18.91 -8.89
N GLN A 518 -7.29 -19.88 -7.99
CA GLN A 518 -8.26 -20.27 -6.96
C GLN A 518 -9.69 -20.48 -7.52
N GLY A 519 -9.81 -21.11 -8.70
CA GLY A 519 -11.08 -21.39 -9.36
C GLY A 519 -11.70 -20.20 -10.12
N GLN A 520 -11.05 -19.04 -10.12
CA GLN A 520 -11.47 -17.88 -10.91
C GLN A 520 -10.73 -17.84 -12.24
N SER A 521 -11.48 -17.75 -13.34
CA SER A 521 -10.93 -17.44 -14.67
C SER A 521 -10.91 -15.93 -14.90
N TYR A 522 -9.82 -15.45 -15.50
CA TYR A 522 -9.62 -14.04 -15.86
C TYR A 522 -8.62 -13.97 -17.02
N ALA A 523 -8.47 -12.79 -17.63
CA ALA A 523 -7.58 -12.65 -18.76
C ALA A 523 -6.98 -11.25 -18.91
N MET A 524 -5.78 -11.22 -19.49
CA MET A 524 -5.25 -10.03 -20.13
C MET A 524 -5.62 -10.06 -21.61
N LYS A 525 -6.34 -9.04 -22.08
CA LYS A 525 -6.73 -8.92 -23.49
C LYS A 525 -5.81 -7.95 -24.21
N VAL A 526 -5.33 -8.32 -25.39
CA VAL A 526 -4.52 -7.45 -26.24
C VAL A 526 -5.44 -6.81 -27.27
N ARG A 527 -5.76 -5.53 -27.08
CA ARG A 527 -6.63 -4.76 -28.00
C ARG A 527 -5.89 -4.28 -29.24
N GLN A 528 -4.58 -4.04 -29.09
CA GLN A 528 -3.67 -3.71 -30.17
C GLN A 528 -2.34 -4.41 -29.94
N GLY A 529 -1.78 -5.02 -30.98
CA GLY A 529 -0.66 -5.96 -30.88
C GLY A 529 -1.10 -7.42 -30.88
N ALA A 530 -0.18 -8.35 -31.09
CA ALA A 530 -0.46 -9.78 -31.19
C ALA A 530 0.39 -10.59 -30.22
N ILE A 531 -0.24 -11.54 -29.53
CA ILE A 531 0.48 -12.54 -28.75
C ILE A 531 1.07 -13.57 -29.71
N VAL A 532 2.36 -13.82 -29.55
CA VAL A 532 3.10 -14.86 -30.28
C VAL A 532 3.93 -15.69 -29.30
N GLY A 533 4.33 -16.88 -29.74
CA GLY A 533 5.12 -17.81 -28.93
C GLY A 533 4.28 -18.94 -28.35
N LYS A 534 4.73 -19.49 -27.23
CA LYS A 534 4.18 -20.66 -26.53
C LYS A 534 4.05 -20.34 -25.03
N LEU A 535 3.28 -21.11 -24.27
CA LEU A 535 3.01 -20.82 -22.85
C LEU A 535 4.29 -20.60 -22.01
N SER A 536 5.33 -21.40 -22.26
CA SER A 536 6.62 -21.28 -21.56
C SER A 536 7.40 -20.01 -21.91
N GLU A 537 7.11 -19.43 -23.08
CA GLU A 537 7.84 -18.30 -23.63
C GLU A 537 7.00 -17.58 -24.70
N TRP A 538 6.41 -16.45 -24.31
CA TRP A 538 5.56 -15.66 -25.19
C TRP A 538 5.85 -14.17 -25.08
N GLU A 539 5.37 -13.43 -26.06
CA GLU A 539 5.51 -12.00 -26.13
C GLU A 539 4.28 -11.36 -26.78
N VAL A 540 4.06 -10.09 -26.49
CA VAL A 540 3.12 -9.25 -27.22
C VAL A 540 3.93 -8.40 -28.18
N ARG A 541 3.72 -8.58 -29.49
CA ARG A 541 4.31 -7.72 -30.53
C ARG A 541 3.40 -6.56 -30.82
N SER A 542 3.98 -5.38 -31.00
CA SER A 542 3.23 -4.18 -31.39
C SER A 542 2.54 -4.33 -32.74
N GLU A 543 1.38 -3.71 -32.88
CA GLU A 543 0.67 -3.55 -34.16
C GLU A 543 0.57 -2.07 -34.44
N LYS A 544 1.07 -1.61 -35.60
CA LYS A 544 1.21 -0.17 -35.91
C LYS A 544 1.97 0.57 -34.78
N ASN A 545 3.08 -0.01 -34.35
CA ASN A 545 4.02 0.57 -33.37
C ASN A 545 3.45 0.83 -31.97
N ARG A 546 2.37 0.11 -31.61
CA ARG A 546 1.68 0.25 -30.34
C ARG A 546 1.20 -1.10 -29.81
N ILE A 547 1.26 -1.27 -28.49
CA ILE A 547 0.66 -2.36 -27.73
C ILE A 547 -0.40 -1.78 -26.79
N GLU A 548 -1.59 -2.36 -26.76
CA GLU A 548 -2.64 -2.01 -25.81
C GLU A 548 -3.11 -3.26 -25.06
N LEU A 549 -2.80 -3.31 -23.75
CA LEU A 549 -3.23 -4.36 -22.83
C LEU A 549 -4.45 -3.88 -22.05
N PHE A 550 -5.58 -4.56 -22.22
CA PHE A 550 -6.81 -4.32 -21.47
C PHE A 550 -6.88 -5.26 -20.27
N LEU A 551 -6.99 -4.68 -19.07
CA LEU A 551 -6.76 -5.34 -17.78
C LEU A 551 -8.01 -5.38 -16.90
N ALA A 552 -9.08 -4.67 -17.26
CA ALA A 552 -10.35 -4.76 -16.57
C ALA A 552 -11.04 -6.11 -16.83
N GLN A 553 -11.44 -6.77 -15.75
CA GLN A 553 -12.23 -7.99 -15.80
C GLN A 553 -13.72 -7.66 -15.95
N SER A 554 -14.44 -8.54 -16.63
CA SER A 554 -15.88 -8.41 -16.88
C SER A 554 -16.70 -8.83 -15.67
#